data_AF-A0AAJ6TKY8-F1
#
_entry.id   AF-A0AAJ6TKY8-F1
#
_cell.length_a   1.000
_cell.length_b   1.000
_cell.length_c   1.000
_cell.angle_alpha   90.00
_cell.angle_beta   90.00
_cell.angle_gamma   90.00
#
_symmetry.space_group_name_H-M   'P 1'
#
loop_
_entity.id
_entity.type
_entity.pdbx_description
1 polymer ?
#
loop_
_entity_poly.entity_id
_entity_poly.type
_entity_poly.pdbx_seq_one_letter_code
_entity_poly.pdbx_strand_id
1 'polypeptide(L)'
;MGAQKSIHAGKAKIDVNVDFTHKLCASLMLPSLRNTGSPLSLIIGSLCIKHPNLFGGSEKLDVSWDKGLYDSNVSITYRRPRPEWLCQKCFVLQHSFSPEIGVHGTPIDNFSRSGSGDVNLSRLSVGLDRNEPASSDWSSSTSIKFEHVQLVNDDGRSITRDIDGFPVTCSGSPHDSMLVLKQESQYAKANDHSFSRFSMQIEQGIPILSKWLIFNKFKFTATKGVKLGPAFLLASLTGGSIVGDMAPYQAFAIGGLGSVRGYGEGAVGSGRSCLVGNSELTFPLKSSGRDSFGPKYLCCSSTLTDQNIFKNLIIAIILFYIRVQAYAWICCFFTRHLVYYYVVCFIVLGVESRRGDGIK
;
A
#
# COMPACT_ATOMS: atom_id res chain seq x y z
N MET A 1 22.64 -0.51 -17.83
CA MET A 1 23.35 -1.82 -17.93
C MET A 1 22.80 -2.71 -16.83
N GLY A 2 21.89 -3.60 -17.18
CA GLY A 2 21.31 -4.57 -16.26
C GLY A 2 21.33 -5.96 -16.86
N ALA A 3 21.37 -6.98 -16.00
CA ALA A 3 21.24 -8.37 -16.38
C ALA A 3 19.90 -8.89 -15.87
N GLN A 4 19.04 -9.30 -16.81
CA GLN A 4 17.80 -10.00 -16.49
C GLN A 4 17.94 -11.45 -16.96
N LYS A 5 17.72 -12.39 -16.06
CA LYS A 5 17.78 -13.82 -16.38
C LYS A 5 16.61 -14.54 -15.70
N SER A 6 15.83 -15.23 -16.53
CA SER A 6 14.77 -16.12 -16.09
C SER A 6 15.25 -17.56 -16.21
N ILE A 7 15.26 -18.30 -15.12
CA ILE A 7 15.64 -19.70 -15.04
C ILE A 7 14.40 -20.52 -14.68
N HIS A 8 14.14 -21.56 -15.45
CA HIS A 8 13.08 -22.51 -15.15
C HIS A 8 13.73 -23.75 -14.53
N ALA A 9 13.34 -24.07 -13.29
CA ALA A 9 13.80 -25.24 -12.55
C ALA A 9 12.59 -26.16 -12.32
N GLY A 10 12.36 -27.08 -13.26
CA GLY A 10 11.15 -27.92 -13.26
C GLY A 10 9.88 -27.08 -13.40
N LYS A 11 9.00 -27.13 -12.38
CA LYS A 11 7.77 -26.32 -12.34
C LYS A 11 7.98 -24.92 -11.77
N ALA A 12 9.12 -24.66 -11.12
CA ALA A 12 9.43 -23.37 -10.52
C ALA A 12 10.06 -22.42 -11.54
N LYS A 13 9.70 -21.14 -11.44
CA LYS A 13 10.31 -20.06 -12.23
C LYS A 13 11.07 -19.12 -11.31
N ILE A 14 12.32 -18.85 -11.64
CA ILE A 14 13.19 -17.93 -10.92
C ILE A 14 13.53 -16.78 -11.88
N ASP A 15 13.09 -15.58 -11.56
CA ASP A 15 13.37 -14.36 -12.30
C ASP A 15 14.38 -13.53 -11.47
N VAL A 16 15.57 -13.32 -12.02
CA VAL A 16 16.61 -12.48 -11.41
C VAL A 16 16.82 -11.26 -12.28
N ASN A 17 16.78 -10.07 -11.69
CA ASN A 17 17.10 -8.83 -12.34
C ASN A 17 18.12 -8.07 -11.50
N VAL A 18 19.21 -7.60 -12.11
CA VAL A 18 20.21 -6.78 -11.43
C VAL A 18 20.56 -5.61 -12.32
N ASP A 19 20.49 -4.40 -11.78
CA ASP A 19 20.85 -3.17 -12.47
C ASP A 19 22.07 -2.53 -11.81
N PHE A 20 23.12 -2.33 -12.62
CA PHE A 20 24.39 -1.72 -12.21
C PHE A 20 24.52 -0.27 -12.68
N THR A 21 23.49 0.30 -13.29
CA THR A 21 23.54 1.64 -13.92
C THR A 21 23.98 2.71 -12.92
N HIS A 22 23.45 2.70 -11.70
CA HIS A 22 23.84 3.66 -10.66
C HIS A 22 25.30 3.50 -10.20
N LYS A 23 25.80 2.28 -10.08
CA LYS A 23 27.20 2.01 -9.73
C LYS A 23 28.15 2.54 -10.81
N LEU A 24 27.79 2.36 -12.08
CA LEU A 24 28.57 2.86 -13.22
C LEU A 24 28.53 4.39 -13.30
N CYS A 25 27.35 5.00 -13.16
CA CYS A 25 27.22 6.45 -13.11
C CYS A 25 28.02 7.07 -11.95
N ALA A 26 27.99 6.46 -10.76
CA ALA A 26 28.80 6.90 -9.63
C ALA A 26 30.31 6.75 -9.86
N SER A 27 30.74 5.71 -10.59
CA SER A 27 32.16 5.53 -10.95
C SER A 27 32.64 6.46 -12.07
N LEU A 28 31.72 6.94 -12.92
CA LEU A 28 32.01 7.84 -14.05
C LEU A 28 32.02 9.32 -13.65
N MET A 29 31.36 9.68 -12.53
CA MET A 29 31.50 10.99 -11.91
C MET A 29 32.78 11.00 -11.06
N LEU A 30 33.77 11.83 -11.41
CA LEU A 30 35.07 11.95 -10.72
C LEU A 30 34.92 12.06 -9.18
N PRO A 31 35.87 11.53 -8.39
CA PRO A 31 35.65 11.14 -7.01
C PRO A 31 35.70 12.35 -6.07
N SER A 32 34.55 12.93 -5.74
CA SER A 32 34.44 13.68 -4.48
C SER A 32 34.36 12.68 -3.33
N LEU A 33 35.54 12.36 -2.80
CA LEU A 33 35.84 12.11 -1.39
C LEU A 33 34.79 11.34 -0.56
N ARG A 34 35.17 10.10 -0.20
CA ARG A 34 34.77 9.39 1.04
C ARG A 34 33.32 8.92 1.11
N ASN A 35 33.00 7.85 0.37
CA ASN A 35 31.85 7.02 0.70
C ASN A 35 32.34 5.64 1.17
N THR A 36 32.48 5.48 2.49
CA THR A 36 32.78 4.22 3.20
C THR A 36 31.57 3.29 3.22
N GLY A 37 30.89 3.13 2.08
CA GLY A 37 29.74 2.24 1.91
C GLY A 37 30.17 0.90 1.32
N SER A 38 29.51 -0.19 1.72
CA SER A 38 29.74 -1.52 1.13
C SER A 38 29.60 -1.46 -0.41
N PRO A 39 30.41 -2.22 -1.18
CA PRO A 39 30.40 -2.20 -2.66
C PRO A 39 29.08 -2.73 -3.27
N LEU A 40 28.16 -3.21 -2.42
CA LEU A 40 26.82 -3.67 -2.75
C LEU A 40 25.74 -2.59 -2.54
N SER A 41 26.04 -1.46 -1.90
CA SER A 41 25.07 -0.39 -1.59
C SER A 41 24.46 0.26 -2.83
N LEU A 42 25.22 0.35 -3.93
CA LEU A 42 24.77 0.97 -5.19
C LEU A 42 24.17 -0.03 -6.20
N ILE A 43 23.97 -1.29 -5.80
CA ILE A 43 23.41 -2.34 -6.65
C ILE A 43 21.91 -2.43 -6.38
N ILE A 44 21.13 -2.14 -7.41
CA ILE A 44 19.68 -2.36 -7.46
C ILE A 44 19.45 -3.76 -8.02
N GLY A 45 18.56 -4.53 -7.43
CA GLY A 45 18.21 -5.83 -7.95
C GLY A 45 16.90 -6.35 -7.41
N SER A 46 16.29 -7.26 -8.15
CA SER A 46 15.14 -8.02 -7.71
C SER A 46 15.32 -9.50 -7.98
N LEU A 47 14.83 -10.31 -7.06
CA LEU A 47 14.78 -11.76 -7.12
C LEU A 47 13.34 -12.18 -6.90
N CYS A 48 12.75 -12.86 -7.88
CA CYS A 48 11.40 -13.40 -7.76
C CYS A 48 11.41 -14.90 -8.04
N ILE A 49 10.93 -15.67 -7.08
CA ILE A 49 10.79 -17.12 -7.18
C ILE A 49 9.29 -17.44 -7.13
N LYS A 50 8.76 -18.00 -8.21
CA LYS A 50 7.37 -18.42 -8.32
C LYS A 50 7.30 -19.93 -8.45
N HIS A 51 6.63 -20.57 -7.49
CA HIS A 51 6.39 -21.99 -7.50
C HIS A 51 4.89 -22.26 -7.65
N PRO A 52 4.41 -22.75 -8.80
CA PRO A 52 2.98 -22.88 -9.08
C PRO A 52 2.31 -24.10 -8.43
N ASN A 53 3.07 -25.04 -7.86
CA ASN A 53 2.49 -26.24 -7.23
C ASN A 53 3.38 -26.86 -6.12
N LEU A 54 3.53 -26.17 -4.97
CA LEU A 54 4.53 -26.52 -3.94
C LEU A 54 4.35 -27.93 -3.32
N PHE A 55 3.11 -28.39 -3.18
CA PHE A 55 2.77 -29.68 -2.54
C PHE A 55 1.85 -30.58 -3.38
N GLY A 56 1.82 -30.42 -4.70
CA GLY A 56 0.94 -31.19 -5.58
C GLY A 56 -0.52 -30.73 -5.62
N GLY A 57 -0.96 -29.90 -4.66
CA GLY A 57 -2.33 -29.39 -4.52
C GLY A 57 -2.69 -28.12 -5.32
N SER A 58 -1.94 -27.80 -6.38
CA SER A 58 -2.05 -26.56 -7.19
C SER A 58 -1.71 -25.24 -6.45
N GLU A 59 -1.15 -25.32 -5.25
CA GLU A 59 -0.85 -24.15 -4.41
C GLU A 59 0.34 -23.35 -4.96
N LYS A 60 0.16 -22.02 -5.06
CA LYS A 60 1.15 -21.08 -5.58
C LYS A 60 1.91 -20.43 -4.43
N LEU A 61 3.23 -20.52 -4.46
CA LEU A 61 4.13 -19.79 -3.57
C LEU A 61 4.90 -18.77 -4.41
N ASP A 62 4.80 -17.49 -4.06
CA ASP A 62 5.56 -16.41 -4.67
C ASP A 62 6.48 -15.81 -3.58
N VAL A 63 7.78 -15.84 -3.80
CA VAL A 63 8.79 -15.16 -2.97
C VAL A 63 9.38 -14.05 -3.82
N SER A 64 9.33 -12.81 -3.35
CA SER A 64 10.00 -11.69 -3.99
C SER A 64 10.94 -11.00 -3.00
N TRP A 65 12.08 -10.60 -3.51
CA TRP A 65 12.98 -9.69 -2.84
C TRP A 65 13.36 -8.60 -3.82
N ASP A 66 12.95 -7.38 -3.49
CA ASP A 66 13.24 -6.18 -4.24
C ASP A 66 14.19 -5.34 -3.40
N LYS A 67 15.35 -4.99 -3.96
CA LYS A 67 16.36 -4.13 -3.34
C LYS A 67 16.60 -2.94 -4.26
N GLY A 68 16.13 -1.78 -3.85
CA GLY A 68 16.48 -0.51 -4.46
C GLY A 68 17.77 0.07 -3.88
N LEU A 69 17.97 1.37 -4.02
CA LEU A 69 19.18 2.05 -3.56
C LEU A 69 19.21 2.22 -2.04
N TYR A 70 18.04 2.53 -1.47
CA TYR A 70 17.88 2.79 -0.03
C TYR A 70 16.74 1.96 0.57
N ASP A 71 15.87 1.43 -0.28
CA ASP A 71 14.73 0.60 0.07
C ASP A 71 15.02 -0.88 -0.18
N SER A 72 14.49 -1.74 0.68
CA SER A 72 14.44 -3.18 0.45
C SER A 72 13.11 -3.73 0.92
N ASN A 73 12.52 -4.62 0.12
CA ASN A 73 11.26 -5.26 0.41
C ASN A 73 11.39 -6.76 0.14
N VAL A 74 11.15 -7.57 1.15
CA VAL A 74 11.05 -9.02 1.06
C VAL A 74 9.60 -9.40 1.27
N SER A 75 9.00 -10.10 0.31
CA SER A 75 7.63 -10.61 0.43
C SER A 75 7.56 -12.10 0.13
N ILE A 76 6.78 -12.81 0.94
CA ILE A 76 6.47 -14.22 0.80
C ILE A 76 4.95 -14.33 0.78
N THR A 77 4.43 -14.79 -0.35
CA THR A 77 3.01 -14.80 -0.66
C THR A 77 2.61 -16.23 -1.00
N TYR A 78 1.79 -16.84 -0.14
CA TYR A 78 1.26 -18.18 -0.34
C TYR A 78 -0.23 -18.12 -0.68
N ARG A 79 -0.59 -18.65 -1.84
CA ARG A 79 -1.94 -18.56 -2.41
C ARG A 79 -2.44 -19.93 -2.82
N ARG A 80 -3.57 -20.34 -2.25
CA ARG A 80 -4.30 -21.52 -2.73
C ARG A 80 -5.23 -21.09 -3.86
N PRO A 81 -5.01 -21.52 -5.12
CA PRO A 81 -5.92 -21.16 -6.19
C PRO A 81 -7.29 -21.77 -5.94
N ARG A 82 -8.30 -20.95 -6.14
CA ARG A 82 -9.70 -21.33 -6.18
C ARG A 82 -10.26 -20.87 -7.53
N PRO A 83 -11.37 -21.44 -7.99
CA PRO A 83 -12.06 -20.96 -9.18
C PRO A 83 -12.28 -19.44 -9.14
N GLU A 84 -12.24 -18.79 -10.30
CA GLU A 84 -12.25 -17.33 -10.43
C GLU A 84 -13.50 -16.67 -9.82
N TRP A 85 -14.62 -17.39 -9.72
CA TRP A 85 -15.86 -16.91 -9.10
C TRP A 85 -15.86 -16.94 -7.56
N LEU A 86 -14.84 -17.51 -6.92
CA LEU A 86 -14.72 -17.56 -5.46
C LEU A 86 -13.67 -16.57 -4.95
N CYS A 87 -13.91 -16.02 -3.76
CA CYS A 87 -12.92 -15.21 -3.06
C CYS A 87 -11.58 -15.96 -2.92
N GLN A 88 -10.52 -15.35 -3.41
CA GLN A 88 -9.16 -15.86 -3.26
C GLN A 88 -8.65 -15.51 -1.87
N LYS A 89 -8.02 -16.49 -1.21
CA LYS A 89 -7.36 -16.30 0.09
C LYS A 89 -5.85 -16.44 -0.09
N CYS A 90 -5.11 -15.52 0.48
CA CYS A 90 -3.67 -15.43 0.34
C CYS A 90 -3.04 -15.11 1.69
N PHE A 91 -2.05 -15.90 2.09
CA PHE A 91 -1.22 -15.59 3.26
C PHE A 91 -0.02 -14.79 2.80
N VAL A 92 0.27 -13.69 3.49
CA VAL A 92 1.34 -12.76 3.14
C VAL A 92 2.21 -12.51 4.36
N LEU A 93 3.51 -12.70 4.19
CA LEU A 93 4.55 -12.26 5.10
C LEU A 93 5.41 -11.27 4.33
N GLN A 94 5.55 -10.05 4.83
CA GLN A 94 6.31 -9.01 4.17
C GLN A 94 7.16 -8.26 5.19
N HIS A 95 8.44 -8.11 4.89
CA HIS A 95 9.38 -7.28 5.62
C HIS A 95 9.89 -6.20 4.70
N SER A 96 9.59 -4.94 5.02
CA SER A 96 10.04 -3.78 4.27
C SER A 96 10.95 -2.92 5.12
N PHE A 97 12.03 -2.44 4.51
CA PHE A 97 12.97 -1.49 5.06
C PHE A 97 13.05 -0.30 4.10
N SER A 98 12.74 0.90 4.56
CA SER A 98 12.69 2.08 3.71
C SER A 98 13.16 3.32 4.46
N PRO A 99 13.88 4.25 3.81
CA PRO A 99 14.26 5.52 4.43
C PRO A 99 13.02 6.33 4.80
N GLU A 100 12.99 6.91 6.00
CA GLU A 100 11.89 7.74 6.46
C GLU A 100 12.09 9.21 6.08
N ILE A 101 11.74 9.55 4.84
CA ILE A 101 11.94 10.90 4.28
C ILE A 101 10.71 11.80 4.51
N GLY A 102 9.51 11.23 4.56
CA GLY A 102 8.28 12.03 4.52
C GLY A 102 8.01 12.88 5.77
N VAL A 103 8.48 12.45 6.95
CA VAL A 103 8.14 13.11 8.23
C VAL A 103 9.39 13.63 8.92
N HIS A 104 10.42 12.79 9.04
CA HIS A 104 11.70 13.13 9.65
C HIS A 104 12.77 13.49 8.61
N GLY A 105 12.37 13.70 7.35
CA GLY A 105 13.29 14.10 6.30
C GLY A 105 13.84 15.49 6.53
N THR A 106 15.14 15.64 6.31
CA THR A 106 15.82 16.94 6.34
C THR A 106 15.76 17.58 4.95
N PRO A 107 15.28 18.83 4.82
CA PRO A 107 15.21 19.50 3.53
C PRO A 107 16.63 19.85 3.03
N ILE A 108 16.88 19.60 1.75
CA ILE A 108 18.12 19.88 1.03
C ILE A 108 17.76 20.70 -0.22
N ASP A 109 18.68 21.54 -0.68
CA ASP A 109 18.53 22.36 -1.90
C ASP A 109 17.23 23.19 -1.91
N ASN A 110 17.09 24.12 -0.96
CA ASN A 110 15.93 25.01 -0.86
C ASN A 110 14.57 24.26 -0.90
N PHE A 111 14.46 23.16 -0.15
CA PHE A 111 13.26 22.30 -0.06
C PHE A 111 12.92 21.55 -1.36
N SER A 112 13.75 21.60 -2.39
CA SER A 112 13.52 20.83 -3.62
C SER A 112 13.87 19.35 -3.47
N ARG A 113 14.67 18.99 -2.46
CA ARG A 113 14.99 17.60 -2.11
C ARG A 113 14.84 17.39 -0.61
N SER A 114 14.60 16.16 -0.20
CA SER A 114 14.61 15.75 1.21
C SER A 114 15.52 14.54 1.37
N GLY A 115 16.33 14.53 2.43
CA GLY A 115 17.19 13.40 2.81
C GLY A 115 16.67 12.73 4.09
N SER A 116 16.88 11.41 4.22
CA SER A 116 16.36 10.61 5.34
C SER A 116 16.96 10.92 6.72
N GLY A 117 18.07 11.66 6.76
CA GLY A 117 18.73 12.00 8.03
C GLY A 117 19.15 10.78 8.86
N ASP A 118 19.56 9.67 8.22
CA ASP A 118 19.97 8.41 8.87
C ASP A 118 18.79 7.58 9.48
N VAL A 119 17.55 8.03 9.33
CA VAL A 119 16.38 7.32 9.89
C VAL A 119 15.78 6.36 8.87
N ASN A 120 15.73 5.07 9.18
CA ASN A 120 15.08 4.05 8.37
C ASN A 120 13.88 3.41 9.08
N LEU A 121 12.80 3.22 8.36
CA LEU A 121 11.60 2.53 8.81
C LEU A 121 11.66 1.04 8.45
N SER A 122 11.75 0.19 9.47
CA SER A 122 11.59 -1.26 9.33
C SER A 122 10.16 -1.67 9.71
N ARG A 123 9.47 -2.32 8.78
CA ARG A 123 8.10 -2.83 8.98
C ARG A 123 8.04 -4.30 8.64
N LEU A 124 7.74 -5.10 9.65
CA LEU A 124 7.38 -6.50 9.50
C LEU A 124 5.85 -6.62 9.50
N SER A 125 5.29 -7.29 8.52
CA SER A 125 3.84 -7.49 8.38
C SER A 125 3.51 -8.94 8.07
N VAL A 126 2.53 -9.49 8.76
CA VAL A 126 2.07 -10.88 8.59
C VAL A 126 0.56 -10.89 8.56
N GLY A 127 -0.04 -11.47 7.54
CA GLY A 127 -1.49 -11.42 7.42
C GLY A 127 -2.13 -12.31 6.38
N LEU A 128 -3.46 -12.19 6.34
CA LEU A 128 -4.34 -12.86 5.40
C LEU A 128 -5.01 -11.81 4.52
N ASP A 129 -4.83 -11.96 3.22
CA ASP A 129 -5.45 -11.14 2.19
C ASP A 129 -6.56 -11.95 1.52
N ARG A 130 -7.74 -11.35 1.41
CA ARG A 130 -8.91 -11.90 0.73
C ARG A 130 -9.27 -10.98 -0.43
N ASN A 131 -9.12 -11.48 -1.64
CA ASN A 131 -9.45 -10.74 -2.85
C ASN A 131 -10.78 -11.28 -3.40
N GLU A 132 -11.76 -10.40 -3.50
CA GLU A 132 -13.04 -10.69 -4.14
C GLU A 132 -12.86 -10.53 -5.65
N PRO A 133 -13.34 -11.48 -6.48
CA PRO A 133 -13.27 -11.33 -7.93
C PRO A 133 -13.93 -10.05 -8.40
N ALA A 134 -13.33 -9.43 -9.42
CA ALA A 134 -13.80 -8.16 -9.91
C ALA A 134 -15.18 -8.29 -10.57
N SER A 135 -16.15 -7.49 -10.15
CA SER A 135 -17.43 -7.36 -10.84
C SER A 135 -17.29 -6.26 -11.89
N SER A 136 -17.22 -6.67 -13.17
CA SER A 136 -17.01 -5.87 -14.39
C SER A 136 -15.88 -4.81 -14.39
N ASP A 137 -15.92 -3.82 -13.49
CA ASP A 137 -14.95 -2.72 -13.36
C ASP A 137 -14.48 -2.47 -11.90
N TRP A 138 -15.13 -3.11 -10.91
CA TRP A 138 -14.85 -2.95 -9.48
C TRP A 138 -14.08 -4.14 -8.94
N SER A 139 -13.05 -3.88 -8.14
CA SER A 139 -12.29 -4.89 -7.39
C SER A 139 -12.29 -4.51 -5.91
N SER A 140 -12.41 -5.52 -5.05
CA SER A 140 -12.44 -5.34 -3.59
C SER A 140 -11.49 -6.32 -2.94
N SER A 141 -10.70 -5.83 -1.99
CA SER A 141 -9.77 -6.62 -1.20
C SER A 141 -9.97 -6.31 0.28
N THR A 142 -10.01 -7.36 1.09
CA THR A 142 -10.05 -7.28 2.55
C THR A 142 -8.81 -7.98 3.08
N SER A 143 -8.03 -7.30 3.91
CA SER A 143 -6.81 -7.84 4.49
C SER A 143 -6.77 -7.65 6.00
N ILE A 144 -6.23 -8.62 6.71
CA ILE A 144 -6.00 -8.56 8.14
C ILE A 144 -4.51 -8.82 8.36
N LYS A 145 -3.78 -7.82 8.84
CA LYS A 145 -2.32 -7.85 8.98
C LYS A 145 -1.90 -7.45 10.38
N PHE A 146 -1.07 -8.27 11.01
CA PHE A 146 -0.29 -7.86 12.15
C PHE A 146 0.94 -7.11 11.62
N GLU A 147 1.13 -5.87 12.06
CA GLU A 147 2.29 -5.05 11.72
C GLU A 147 3.12 -4.76 12.97
N HIS A 148 4.43 -4.91 12.81
CA HIS A 148 5.44 -4.55 13.80
C HIS A 148 6.40 -3.57 13.14
N VAL A 149 6.39 -2.33 13.63
CA VAL A 149 7.12 -1.21 13.04
C VAL A 149 8.21 -0.75 14.01
N GLN A 150 9.40 -0.53 13.48
CA GLN A 150 10.57 -0.04 14.20
C GLN A 150 11.27 1.03 13.36
N LEU A 151 11.74 2.09 14.02
CA LEU A 151 12.65 3.05 13.40
C LEU A 151 14.08 2.68 13.80
N VAL A 152 14.98 2.64 12.82
CA VAL A 152 16.34 2.13 12.96
C VAL A 152 17.31 3.06 12.24
N ASN A 153 18.46 3.34 12.86
CA ASN A 153 19.56 4.10 12.25
C ASN A 153 20.34 3.24 11.23
N ASP A 154 21.22 3.82 10.41
CA ASP A 154 22.13 3.06 9.54
C ASP A 154 23.05 2.12 10.33
N ASP A 155 23.34 2.44 11.60
CA ASP A 155 24.08 1.58 12.54
C ASP A 155 23.27 0.37 13.08
N GLY A 156 21.99 0.24 12.70
CA GLY A 156 21.12 -0.85 13.17
C GLY A 156 20.55 -0.65 14.58
N ARG A 157 20.71 0.54 15.16
CA ARG A 157 20.16 0.90 16.49
C ARG A 157 18.75 1.46 16.38
N SER A 158 17.87 1.09 17.30
CA SER A 158 16.51 1.63 17.32
C SER A 158 16.47 3.09 17.75
N ILE A 159 15.70 3.89 17.01
CA ILE A 159 15.49 5.32 17.27
C ILE A 159 14.14 5.47 17.97
N THR A 160 14.14 6.17 19.11
CA THR A 160 12.93 6.40 19.92
C THR A 160 12.51 7.86 19.94
N ARG A 161 13.42 8.78 19.65
CA ARG A 161 13.19 10.22 19.66
C ARG A 161 13.89 10.88 18.48
N ASP A 162 13.25 11.92 17.98
CA ASP A 162 13.81 12.81 16.96
C ASP A 162 14.87 13.75 17.56
N ILE A 163 15.53 14.53 16.71
CA ILE A 163 16.53 15.54 17.06
C ILE A 163 16.00 16.57 18.07
N ASP A 164 14.71 16.90 17.98
CA ASP A 164 14.02 17.81 18.90
C ASP A 164 13.52 17.12 20.20
N GLY A 165 13.81 15.83 20.36
CA GLY A 165 13.43 15.04 21.54
C GLY A 165 11.99 14.53 21.55
N PHE A 166 11.21 14.75 20.49
CA PHE A 166 9.85 14.22 20.35
C PHE A 166 9.86 12.71 20.04
N PRO A 167 8.90 11.93 20.56
CA PRO A 167 8.83 10.49 20.28
C PRO A 167 8.46 10.22 18.82
N VAL A 168 9.16 9.29 18.19
CA VAL A 168 8.92 8.88 16.79
C VAL A 168 7.85 7.79 16.66
N THR A 169 7.52 7.12 17.78
CA THR A 169 6.45 6.12 17.90
C THR A 169 5.29 6.67 18.72
N CYS A 170 4.08 6.16 18.50
CA CYS A 170 2.91 6.62 19.28
C CYS A 170 3.01 6.20 20.76
N SER A 171 3.64 5.05 21.03
CA SER A 171 3.79 4.49 22.37
C SER A 171 4.98 5.07 23.16
N GLY A 172 5.89 5.79 22.49
CA GLY A 172 7.17 6.21 23.07
C GLY A 172 8.15 5.05 23.32
N SER A 173 7.84 3.85 22.83
CA SER A 173 8.67 2.65 22.91
C SER A 173 9.46 2.45 21.60
N PRO A 174 10.48 1.58 21.54
CA PRO A 174 11.30 1.41 20.33
C PRO A 174 10.56 0.72 19.17
N HIS A 175 9.34 0.23 19.40
CA HIS A 175 8.55 -0.45 18.39
C HIS A 175 7.06 -0.21 18.59
N ASP A 176 6.32 -0.13 17.50
CA ASP A 176 4.86 -0.10 17.52
C ASP A 176 4.32 -1.40 16.95
N SER A 177 3.42 -2.04 17.68
CA SER A 177 2.71 -3.25 17.23
C SER A 177 1.24 -2.96 17.07
N MET A 178 0.65 -3.45 15.98
CA MET A 178 -0.75 -3.20 15.66
C MET A 178 -1.33 -4.36 14.86
N LEU A 179 -2.63 -4.59 15.04
CA LEU A 179 -3.40 -5.42 14.13
C LEU A 179 -4.28 -4.52 13.27
N VAL A 180 -4.07 -4.56 11.97
CA VAL A 180 -4.73 -3.70 10.99
C VAL A 180 -5.71 -4.52 10.16
N LEU A 181 -6.97 -4.12 10.17
CA LEU A 181 -7.96 -4.53 9.20
C LEU A 181 -7.99 -3.50 8.09
N LYS A 182 -7.65 -3.90 6.87
CA LYS A 182 -7.62 -3.03 5.70
C LYS A 182 -8.64 -3.49 4.67
N GLN A 183 -9.54 -2.59 4.30
CA GLN A 183 -10.46 -2.73 3.18
C GLN A 183 -10.02 -1.81 2.05
N GLU A 184 -9.81 -2.36 0.86
CA GLU A 184 -9.51 -1.62 -0.35
C GLU A 184 -10.56 -1.90 -1.41
N SER A 185 -11.05 -0.85 -2.06
CA SER A 185 -11.94 -0.93 -3.21
C SER A 185 -11.37 -0.09 -4.34
N GLN A 186 -11.21 -0.69 -5.51
CA GLN A 186 -10.72 -0.01 -6.70
C GLN A 186 -11.70 -0.17 -7.86
N TYR A 187 -12.10 0.95 -8.43
CA TYR A 187 -12.80 1.06 -9.69
C TYR A 187 -11.82 1.53 -10.77
N ALA A 188 -11.75 0.82 -11.88
CA ALA A 188 -10.96 1.24 -13.02
C ALA A 188 -11.75 1.00 -14.30
N LYS A 189 -11.95 2.06 -15.07
CA LYS A 189 -12.58 2.01 -16.37
C LYS A 189 -11.77 2.81 -17.37
N ALA A 190 -11.46 2.18 -18.49
CA ALA A 190 -10.74 2.78 -19.59
C ALA A 190 -11.58 2.66 -20.86
N ASN A 191 -11.75 3.78 -21.55
CA ASN A 191 -12.34 3.89 -22.89
C ASN A 191 -11.31 4.56 -23.81
N ASP A 192 -11.53 4.51 -25.12
CA ASP A 192 -10.62 5.08 -26.14
C ASP A 192 -10.34 6.59 -25.99
N HIS A 193 -11.21 7.30 -25.28
CA HIS A 193 -11.13 8.76 -25.09
C HIS A 193 -11.10 9.19 -23.63
N SER A 194 -11.29 8.27 -22.67
CA SER A 194 -11.32 8.63 -21.25
C SER A 194 -10.83 7.49 -20.36
N PHE A 195 -10.13 7.85 -19.31
CA PHE A 195 -9.69 6.95 -18.26
C PHE A 195 -10.25 7.44 -16.93
N SER A 196 -10.87 6.56 -16.15
CA SER A 196 -11.30 6.87 -14.79
C SER A 196 -10.83 5.78 -13.85
N ARG A 197 -10.12 6.18 -12.80
CA ARG A 197 -9.70 5.30 -11.72
C ARG A 197 -10.10 5.92 -10.40
N PHE A 198 -10.78 5.15 -9.57
CA PHE A 198 -11.11 5.54 -8.21
C PHE A 198 -10.63 4.43 -7.27
N SER A 199 -9.86 4.79 -6.25
CA SER A 199 -9.37 3.87 -5.23
C SER A 199 -9.76 4.42 -3.86
N MET A 200 -10.33 3.58 -3.03
CA MET A 200 -10.73 3.86 -1.66
C MET A 200 -10.06 2.83 -0.75
N GLN A 201 -9.37 3.31 0.28
CA GLN A 201 -8.68 2.49 1.27
C GLN A 201 -9.11 2.93 2.66
N ILE A 202 -9.58 1.97 3.45
CA ILE A 202 -9.92 2.14 4.86
C ILE A 202 -9.06 1.16 5.64
N GLU A 203 -8.31 1.65 6.61
CA GLU A 203 -7.46 0.88 7.50
C GLU A 203 -7.91 1.14 8.94
N GLN A 204 -8.16 0.07 9.70
CA GLN A 204 -8.61 0.13 11.08
C GLN A 204 -7.64 -0.65 11.97
N GLY A 205 -7.00 0.03 12.92
CA GLY A 205 -6.25 -0.56 14.01
C GLY A 205 -7.19 -1.14 15.07
N ILE A 206 -7.12 -2.44 15.29
CA ILE A 206 -8.01 -3.17 16.20
C ILE A 206 -7.42 -3.14 17.63
N PRO A 207 -8.20 -2.68 18.63
CA PRO A 207 -7.77 -2.66 20.03
C PRO A 207 -7.83 -4.07 20.66
N ILE A 208 -6.81 -4.91 20.40
CA ILE A 208 -6.72 -6.24 21.06
C ILE A 208 -5.96 -6.16 22.38
N LEU A 209 -4.84 -5.44 22.39
CA LEU A 209 -3.96 -5.28 23.54
C LEU A 209 -3.84 -3.80 23.89
N SER A 210 -3.71 -3.49 25.18
CA SER A 210 -3.70 -2.12 25.71
C SER A 210 -2.54 -1.24 25.23
N LYS A 211 -1.49 -1.84 24.66
CA LYS A 211 -0.32 -1.14 24.10
C LYS A 211 -0.33 -1.06 22.56
N TRP A 212 -1.35 -1.58 21.89
CA TRP A 212 -1.43 -1.58 20.43
C TRP A 212 -2.09 -0.31 19.92
N LEU A 213 -1.71 0.13 18.71
CA LEU A 213 -2.22 1.36 18.13
C LEU A 213 -3.68 1.19 17.68
N ILE A 214 -4.52 2.15 18.07
CA ILE A 214 -5.94 2.18 17.74
C ILE A 214 -6.20 3.38 16.85
N PHE A 215 -6.42 3.14 15.55
CA PHE A 215 -6.64 4.21 14.58
C PHE A 215 -7.64 3.82 13.51
N ASN A 216 -8.18 4.83 12.86
CA ASN A 216 -8.93 4.69 11.62
C ASN A 216 -8.29 5.61 10.60
N LYS A 217 -7.69 5.03 9.56
CA LYS A 217 -7.05 5.73 8.47
C LYS A 217 -7.89 5.55 7.21
N PHE A 218 -8.28 6.68 6.65
CA PHE A 218 -9.01 6.75 5.40
C PHE A 218 -8.12 7.38 4.33
N LYS A 219 -8.08 6.79 3.14
CA LYS A 219 -7.38 7.33 1.97
C LYS A 219 -8.22 7.10 0.73
N PHE A 220 -8.31 8.11 -0.12
CA PHE A 220 -8.93 7.97 -1.44
C PHE A 220 -8.06 8.62 -2.52
N THR A 221 -8.13 8.06 -3.72
CA THR A 221 -7.48 8.59 -4.91
C THR A 221 -8.46 8.50 -6.08
N ALA A 222 -8.81 9.63 -6.66
CA ALA A 222 -9.66 9.75 -7.83
C ALA A 222 -8.85 10.34 -8.99
N THR A 223 -8.75 9.63 -10.10
CA THR A 223 -8.03 10.07 -11.30
C THR A 223 -8.95 9.99 -12.49
N LYS A 224 -9.02 11.07 -13.27
CA LYS A 224 -9.79 11.14 -14.50
C LYS A 224 -8.94 11.74 -15.62
N GLY A 225 -8.70 10.96 -16.65
CA GLY A 225 -8.09 11.38 -17.91
C GLY A 225 -9.16 11.56 -18.98
N VAL A 226 -9.11 12.66 -19.73
CA VAL A 226 -9.99 12.93 -20.87
C VAL A 226 -9.16 13.44 -22.04
N LYS A 227 -9.39 12.83 -23.21
CA LYS A 227 -8.79 13.28 -24.47
C LYS A 227 -9.61 14.44 -25.04
N LEU A 228 -8.98 15.60 -25.18
CA LEU A 228 -9.56 16.82 -25.76
C LEU A 228 -8.87 17.08 -27.11
N GLY A 229 -9.34 16.40 -28.16
CA GLY A 229 -8.72 16.45 -29.49
C GLY A 229 -7.30 15.86 -29.48
N PRO A 230 -6.25 16.63 -29.84
CA PRO A 230 -4.87 16.18 -29.73
C PRO A 230 -4.34 16.22 -28.29
N ALA A 231 -4.94 17.01 -27.40
CA ALA A 231 -4.49 17.17 -26.03
C ALA A 231 -5.08 16.10 -25.10
N PHE A 232 -4.36 15.77 -24.02
CA PHE A 232 -4.83 14.88 -22.96
C PHE A 232 -4.80 15.61 -21.63
N LEU A 233 -5.96 15.74 -21.00
CA LEU A 233 -6.09 16.33 -19.67
C LEU A 233 -6.22 15.20 -18.64
N LEU A 234 -5.34 15.20 -17.65
CA LEU A 234 -5.35 14.28 -16.52
C LEU A 234 -5.59 15.09 -15.25
N ALA A 235 -6.70 14.85 -14.58
CA ALA A 235 -6.94 15.37 -13.24
C ALA A 235 -6.81 14.22 -12.24
N SER A 236 -6.11 14.45 -11.13
CA SER A 236 -6.06 13.53 -10.00
C SER A 236 -6.31 14.26 -8.70
N LEU A 237 -7.00 13.60 -7.78
CA LEU A 237 -7.32 14.10 -6.46
C LEU A 237 -7.02 12.98 -5.48
N THR A 238 -6.07 13.22 -4.59
CA THR A 238 -5.72 12.31 -3.51
C THR A 238 -5.99 12.98 -2.18
N GLY A 239 -6.67 12.29 -1.27
CA GLY A 239 -6.89 12.80 0.06
C GLY A 239 -6.92 11.69 1.09
N GLY A 240 -6.77 12.05 2.34
CA GLY A 240 -6.81 11.11 3.44
C GLY A 240 -6.95 11.78 4.79
N SER A 241 -7.36 11.00 5.78
CA SER A 241 -7.40 11.43 7.18
C SER A 241 -7.16 10.26 8.11
N ILE A 242 -6.50 10.53 9.23
CA ILE A 242 -6.27 9.57 10.32
C ILE A 242 -6.97 10.08 11.57
N VAL A 243 -7.75 9.20 12.22
CA VAL A 243 -8.47 9.47 13.47
C VAL A 243 -8.06 8.43 14.52
N GLY A 244 -7.68 8.88 15.71
CA GLY A 244 -7.19 8.02 16.80
C GLY A 244 -5.69 8.19 17.03
N ASP A 245 -5.06 7.11 17.51
CA ASP A 245 -3.64 7.04 17.81
C ASP A 245 -2.83 7.05 16.53
N MET A 246 -2.14 8.14 16.25
CA MET A 246 -1.32 8.27 15.05
C MET A 246 0.14 8.45 15.46
N ALA A 247 0.98 7.52 15.01
CA ALA A 247 2.42 7.70 15.07
C ALA A 247 2.91 8.64 13.94
N PRO A 248 3.99 9.42 14.16
CA PRO A 248 4.59 10.29 13.15
C PRO A 248 4.80 9.60 11.79
N TYR A 249 5.40 8.41 11.74
CA TYR A 249 5.65 7.65 10.49
C TYR A 249 4.38 7.28 9.69
N GLN A 250 3.18 7.38 10.27
CA GLN A 250 1.92 7.10 9.57
C GLN A 250 1.32 8.33 8.88
N ALA A 251 1.88 9.52 9.15
CA ALA A 251 1.40 10.80 8.65
C ALA A 251 1.36 10.84 7.12
N PHE A 252 0.49 11.71 6.60
CA PHE A 252 0.52 12.03 5.19
C PHE A 252 1.57 13.11 4.93
N ALA A 253 2.70 12.70 4.35
CA ALA A 253 3.72 13.60 3.84
C ALA A 253 3.28 14.22 2.50
N ILE A 254 3.42 15.55 2.38
CA ILE A 254 3.11 16.31 1.17
C ILE A 254 4.41 16.84 0.57
N GLY A 255 4.58 16.64 -0.74
CA GLY A 255 5.80 16.96 -1.48
C GLY A 255 6.36 15.76 -2.21
N GLY A 256 7.24 15.99 -3.18
CA GLY A 256 7.79 14.96 -4.06
C GLY A 256 7.00 14.76 -5.35
N LEU A 257 7.49 13.85 -6.20
CA LEU A 257 6.98 13.65 -7.57
C LEU A 257 5.51 13.22 -7.64
N GLY A 258 5.03 12.50 -6.63
CA GLY A 258 3.66 12.00 -6.54
C GLY A 258 2.65 12.95 -5.89
N SER A 259 3.10 14.12 -5.42
CA SER A 259 2.29 15.13 -4.73
C SER A 259 2.54 16.50 -5.37
N VAL A 260 3.30 17.37 -4.71
CA VAL A 260 3.70 18.70 -5.23
C VAL A 260 5.09 18.59 -5.86
N ARG A 261 5.15 18.62 -7.19
CA ARG A 261 6.43 18.65 -7.90
C ARG A 261 7.21 19.92 -7.60
N GLY A 262 8.54 19.81 -7.55
CA GLY A 262 9.45 20.92 -7.22
C GLY A 262 9.81 21.02 -5.74
N TYR A 263 9.08 20.32 -4.88
CA TYR A 263 9.40 20.14 -3.46
C TYR A 263 9.86 18.71 -3.20
N GLY A 264 10.77 18.55 -2.25
CA GLY A 264 11.17 17.27 -1.69
C GLY A 264 10.01 16.57 -1.00
N GLU A 265 10.14 15.27 -0.79
CA GLU A 265 9.13 14.50 -0.06
C GLU A 265 8.97 15.04 1.37
N GLY A 266 7.73 15.29 1.81
CA GLY A 266 7.44 15.88 3.12
C GLY A 266 7.73 17.39 3.26
N ALA A 267 8.40 18.03 2.30
CA ALA A 267 8.89 19.39 2.43
C ALA A 267 7.79 20.46 2.44
N VAL A 268 6.61 20.17 1.88
CA VAL A 268 5.44 21.07 1.93
C VAL A 268 4.73 20.98 3.28
N GLY A 269 4.82 19.81 3.92
CA GLY A 269 4.31 19.57 5.27
C GLY A 269 3.83 18.13 5.45
N SER A 270 3.63 17.76 6.71
CA SER A 270 3.17 16.44 7.12
C SER A 270 2.04 16.57 8.13
N GLY A 271 1.03 15.70 8.04
CA GLY A 271 -0.12 15.80 8.95
C GLY A 271 -1.06 14.61 8.98
N ARG A 272 -2.06 14.71 9.86
CA ARG A 272 -3.15 13.74 10.04
C ARG A 272 -4.12 13.70 8.87
N SER A 273 -4.32 14.84 8.23
CA SER A 273 -5.25 15.02 7.13
C SER A 273 -4.54 15.73 5.99
N CYS A 274 -4.82 15.30 4.76
CA CYS A 274 -4.29 15.95 3.57
C CYS A 274 -5.30 15.86 2.43
N LEU A 275 -5.26 16.87 1.57
CA LEU A 275 -5.91 16.87 0.27
C LEU A 275 -4.91 17.46 -0.74
N VAL A 276 -4.69 16.73 -1.83
CA VAL A 276 -3.77 17.07 -2.90
C VAL A 276 -4.50 16.90 -4.23
N GLY A 277 -4.69 17.99 -4.96
CA GLY A 277 -5.29 17.97 -6.30
C GLY A 277 -4.25 18.34 -7.35
N ASN A 278 -4.03 17.46 -8.33
CA ASN A 278 -3.14 17.69 -9.45
C ASN A 278 -3.95 17.74 -10.75
N SER A 279 -3.59 18.67 -11.63
CA SER A 279 -4.05 18.66 -13.01
C SER A 279 -2.84 18.71 -13.92
N GLU A 280 -2.79 17.83 -14.91
CA GLU A 280 -1.77 17.77 -15.93
C GLU A 280 -2.44 17.89 -17.31
N LEU A 281 -1.89 18.77 -18.14
CA LEU A 281 -2.35 18.96 -19.51
C LEU A 281 -1.20 18.69 -20.47
N THR A 282 -1.36 17.63 -21.28
CA THR A 282 -0.35 17.12 -22.19
C THR A 282 -0.71 17.45 -23.64
N PHE A 283 0.15 18.20 -24.34
CA PHE A 283 -0.01 18.54 -25.75
C PHE A 283 1.03 17.84 -26.62
N PRO A 284 0.64 17.17 -27.72
CA PRO A 284 1.59 16.68 -28.71
C PRO A 284 2.14 17.86 -29.53
N LEU A 285 3.45 18.05 -29.48
CA LEU A 285 4.17 19.05 -30.27
C LEU A 285 4.52 18.43 -31.63
N LYS A 286 4.13 19.12 -32.70
CA LYS A 286 4.60 18.79 -34.06
C LYS A 286 6.08 19.20 -34.15
N SER A 287 6.97 18.23 -34.37
CA SER A 287 8.39 18.53 -34.61
C SER A 287 8.56 19.13 -36.01
N SER A 288 8.97 20.40 -36.08
CA SER A 288 9.42 21.08 -37.31
C SER A 288 10.95 21.16 -37.34
N GLY A 289 11.64 20.04 -37.15
CA GLY A 289 13.10 19.99 -37.17
C GLY A 289 13.62 18.61 -37.54
N ARG A 290 14.57 18.57 -38.48
CA ARG A 290 15.15 17.38 -39.12
C ARG A 290 16.11 16.58 -38.21
N ASP A 291 15.95 16.67 -36.88
CA ASP A 291 16.83 16.02 -35.87
C ASP A 291 16.10 15.56 -34.59
N SER A 292 14.77 15.45 -34.58
CA SER A 292 14.02 15.03 -33.38
C SER A 292 13.44 13.63 -33.53
N PHE A 293 14.10 12.62 -32.93
CA PHE A 293 13.53 11.28 -32.78
C PHE A 293 12.44 11.32 -31.69
N GLY A 294 11.17 11.27 -32.11
CA GLY A 294 10.03 10.96 -31.24
C GLY A 294 9.00 12.10 -31.05
N PRO A 295 7.77 11.75 -30.65
CA PRO A 295 6.73 12.72 -30.31
C PRO A 295 7.16 13.53 -29.07
N LYS A 296 7.17 14.86 -29.19
CA LYS A 296 7.44 15.77 -28.08
C LYS A 296 6.13 16.10 -27.40
N TYR A 297 6.10 16.15 -26.08
CA TYR A 297 4.91 16.50 -25.30
C TYR A 297 5.19 17.72 -24.41
N LEU A 298 4.27 18.69 -24.36
CA LEU A 298 4.28 19.79 -23.40
C LEU A 298 3.31 19.45 -22.26
N CYS A 299 3.79 19.40 -21.02
CA CYS A 299 2.96 19.14 -19.83
C CYS A 299 2.91 20.38 -18.93
N CYS A 300 1.73 20.97 -18.76
CA CYS A 300 1.50 22.00 -17.74
C CYS A 300 0.88 21.33 -16.51
N SER A 301 1.29 21.72 -15.30
CA SER A 301 0.76 21.10 -14.09
C SER A 301 0.55 22.07 -12.95
N SER A 302 -0.59 21.92 -12.28
CA SER A 302 -0.96 22.69 -11.10
C SER A 302 -1.26 21.74 -9.95
N THR A 303 -0.77 22.07 -8.75
CA THR A 303 -1.07 21.33 -7.53
C THR A 303 -1.70 22.26 -6.49
N LEU A 304 -2.83 21.84 -5.93
CA LEU A 304 -3.49 22.49 -4.78
C LEU A 304 -3.38 21.57 -3.58
N THR A 305 -3.01 22.13 -2.43
CA THR A 305 -2.89 21.38 -1.18
C THR A 305 -3.65 22.05 -0.05
N ASP A 306 -4.34 21.24 0.76
CA ASP A 306 -4.97 21.69 2.00
C ASP A 306 -4.78 20.62 3.09
N GLN A 307 -4.39 21.05 4.28
CA GLN A 307 -4.16 20.18 5.44
C GLN A 307 -5.30 20.22 6.47
N ASN A 308 -6.27 21.13 6.32
CA ASN A 308 -7.36 21.39 7.27
C ASN A 308 -8.76 21.08 6.74
N ILE A 309 -8.90 20.72 5.47
CA ILE A 309 -10.19 20.40 4.86
C ILE A 309 -10.71 19.00 5.30
N PHE A 310 -11.95 18.97 5.79
CA PHE A 310 -12.79 17.78 6.09
C PHE A 310 -12.57 16.98 7.39
N LYS A 311 -12.25 17.61 8.54
CA LYS A 311 -12.36 16.89 9.83
C LYS A 311 -13.77 16.29 10.04
N ASN A 312 -14.82 17.11 9.89
CA ASN A 312 -16.19 16.68 10.19
C ASN A 312 -16.79 15.72 9.15
N LEU A 313 -16.54 15.94 7.85
CA LEU A 313 -17.09 15.10 6.79
C LEU A 313 -16.44 13.71 6.76
N ILE A 314 -15.13 13.62 6.98
CA ILE A 314 -14.44 12.32 6.99
C ILE A 314 -14.78 11.54 8.27
N ILE A 315 -14.90 12.20 9.42
CA ILE A 315 -15.45 11.57 10.63
C ILE A 315 -16.85 11.01 10.35
N ALA A 316 -17.72 11.74 9.66
CA ALA A 316 -19.05 11.25 9.29
C ALA A 316 -18.99 10.02 8.36
N ILE A 317 -18.09 10.00 7.37
CA ILE A 317 -17.90 8.85 6.47
C ILE A 317 -17.37 7.63 7.24
N ILE A 318 -16.37 7.83 8.11
CA ILE A 318 -15.81 6.77 8.95
C ILE A 318 -16.88 6.23 9.91
N LEU A 319 -17.63 7.09 10.59
CA LEU A 319 -18.72 6.69 11.49
C LEU A 319 -19.86 5.97 10.73
N PHE A 320 -20.20 6.43 9.54
CA PHE A 320 -21.18 5.76 8.68
C PHE A 320 -20.67 4.36 8.27
N TYR A 321 -19.41 4.25 7.88
CA TYR A 321 -18.81 2.96 7.52
C TYR A 321 -18.72 1.99 8.71
N ILE A 322 -18.30 2.47 9.88
CA ILE A 322 -18.29 1.69 11.12
C ILE A 322 -19.70 1.22 11.47
N ARG A 323 -20.72 2.10 11.34
CA ARG A 323 -22.13 1.72 11.52
C ARG A 323 -22.55 0.64 10.53
N VAL A 324 -22.26 0.81 9.24
CA VAL A 324 -22.61 -0.18 8.19
C VAL A 324 -21.90 -1.52 8.44
N GLN A 325 -20.63 -1.52 8.82
CA GLN A 325 -19.90 -2.73 9.20
C GLN A 325 -20.49 -3.38 10.44
N ALA A 326 -20.83 -2.61 11.48
CA ALA A 326 -21.49 -3.12 12.68
C ALA A 326 -22.87 -3.74 12.34
N TYR A 327 -23.67 -3.07 11.52
CA TYR A 327 -24.95 -3.62 11.04
C TYR A 327 -24.76 -4.89 10.22
N ALA A 328 -23.79 -4.94 9.30
CA ALA A 328 -23.48 -6.14 8.54
C ALA A 328 -23.03 -7.30 9.43
N TRP A 329 -22.20 -7.02 10.45
CA TRP A 329 -21.75 -8.02 11.42
C TRP A 329 -22.90 -8.54 12.28
N ILE A 330 -23.76 -7.66 12.80
CA ILE A 330 -24.96 -8.00 13.57
C ILE A 330 -25.92 -8.82 12.70
N CYS A 331 -26.19 -8.40 11.47
CA CYS A 331 -27.03 -9.13 10.53
C CYS A 331 -26.46 -10.53 10.25
N CYS A 332 -25.15 -10.67 10.03
CA CYS A 332 -24.51 -11.96 9.75
C CYS A 332 -24.48 -12.89 10.98
N PHE A 333 -24.30 -12.32 12.18
CA PHE A 333 -24.38 -13.06 13.45
C PHE A 333 -25.79 -13.59 13.70
N PHE A 334 -26.82 -12.77 13.46
CA PHE A 334 -28.22 -13.19 13.57
C PHE A 334 -28.62 -14.19 12.48
N THR A 335 -28.16 -14.05 11.23
CA THR A 335 -28.47 -15.06 10.19
C THR A 335 -27.83 -16.41 10.50
N ARG A 336 -26.60 -16.45 11.03
CA ARG A 336 -25.95 -17.72 11.44
C ARG A 336 -26.63 -18.36 12.65
N HIS A 337 -27.06 -17.56 13.64
CA HIS A 337 -27.81 -18.08 14.79
C HIS A 337 -29.23 -18.53 14.41
N LEU A 338 -29.92 -17.82 13.52
CA LEU A 338 -31.23 -18.26 13.01
C LEU A 338 -31.13 -19.56 12.22
N VAL A 339 -30.12 -19.74 11.37
CA VAL A 339 -29.92 -21.00 10.64
C VAL A 339 -29.58 -22.15 11.61
N TYR A 340 -28.78 -21.90 12.66
CA TYR A 340 -28.53 -22.92 13.69
C TYR A 340 -29.80 -23.28 14.48
N TYR A 341 -30.62 -22.30 14.86
CA TYR A 341 -31.88 -22.55 15.55
C TYR A 341 -32.88 -23.28 14.66
N TYR A 342 -32.98 -22.96 13.36
CA TYR A 342 -33.85 -23.67 12.42
C TYR A 342 -33.36 -25.11 12.15
N VAL A 343 -32.06 -25.33 12.01
CA VAL A 343 -31.50 -26.68 11.81
C VAL A 343 -31.64 -27.54 13.07
N VAL A 344 -31.43 -26.98 14.26
CA VAL A 344 -31.63 -27.70 15.54
C VAL A 344 -33.12 -27.95 15.79
N CYS A 345 -34.02 -27.00 15.49
CA CYS A 345 -35.47 -27.25 15.58
C CYS A 345 -35.95 -28.33 14.61
N PHE A 346 -35.43 -28.38 13.38
CA PHE A 346 -35.78 -29.44 12.42
C PHE A 346 -35.25 -30.82 12.84
N ILE A 347 -34.08 -30.89 13.49
CA ILE A 347 -33.54 -32.16 14.01
C ILE A 347 -34.33 -32.62 15.24
N VAL A 348 -34.71 -31.70 16.14
CA VAL A 348 -35.52 -32.04 17.33
C VAL A 348 -36.95 -32.44 16.94
N LEU A 349 -37.60 -31.72 16.02
CA LEU A 349 -38.94 -32.08 15.52
C LEU A 349 -38.93 -33.35 14.63
N GLY A 350 -37.82 -33.62 13.93
CA GLY A 350 -37.66 -34.86 13.14
C GLY A 350 -37.40 -36.11 13.98
N VAL A 351 -36.85 -35.96 15.20
CA VAL A 351 -36.63 -37.07 16.15
C VAL A 351 -37.88 -37.35 17.00
N GLU A 352 -38.66 -36.33 17.36
CA GLU A 352 -39.92 -36.49 18.09
C GLU A 352 -41.00 -37.22 17.26
N SER A 353 -40.99 -37.06 15.93
CA SER A 353 -42.00 -37.68 15.04
C SER A 353 -41.78 -39.18 14.76
N ARG A 354 -40.72 -39.82 15.25
CA ARG A 354 -40.48 -41.28 15.08
C ARG A 354 -40.52 -42.06 16.40
N ARG A 355 -41.10 -41.51 17.46
CA ARG A 355 -41.12 -42.17 18.79
C ARG A 355 -42.52 -42.35 19.40
N GLY A 356 -43.55 -42.40 18.56
CA GLY A 356 -44.94 -42.52 19.01
C GLY A 356 -45.83 -43.37 18.11
N ASP A 357 -45.39 -44.57 17.72
CA ASP A 357 -46.29 -45.63 17.26
C ASP A 357 -45.90 -46.94 17.95
N GLY A 358 -46.72 -47.33 18.93
CA GLY A 358 -46.56 -48.59 19.66
C GLY A 358 -47.07 -48.51 21.09
N ILE A 359 -48.37 -48.74 21.27
CA ILE A 359 -49.03 -49.62 22.26
C ILE A 359 -50.52 -49.25 22.29
N LYS A 360 -51.33 -50.03 21.57
CA LYS A 360 -52.52 -50.68 22.12
C LYS A 360 -52.18 -52.15 22.25
#